data_AF-A0A662RIP1-F1
#
_entry.id   AF-A0A662RIP1-F1
#
_cell.length_a   1.000
_cell.length_b   1.000
_cell.length_c   1.000
_cell.angle_alpha   90.00
_cell.angle_beta   90.00
_cell.angle_gamma   90.00
#
_symmetry.space_group_name_H-M   'P 1'
#
loop_
_entity.id
_entity.type
_entity.pdbx_description
1 polymer ?
#
loop_
_entity_poly.entity_id
_entity_poly.type
_entity_poly.pdbx_seq_one_letter_code
_entity_poly.pdbx_strand_id
1 'polypeptide(L)' 'PTESKKYVKTFLQALNSLYGTPIVVVIDVSKRIRDAATEVFPGSGQQICHYHFVKNLGKVVFKERYAAFRKNVVGM' A
#
# COMPACT_ATOMS: atom_id res chain seq x y z
N PRO A 1 -1.67 14.36 7.09
CA PRO A 1 -1.32 13.17 7.90
C PRO A 1 -0.15 12.40 7.27
N THR A 2 0.85 12.00 8.06
CA THR A 2 1.97 11.17 7.60
C THR A 2 1.64 9.69 7.79
N GLU A 3 2.26 8.82 7.00
CA GLU A 3 2.14 7.35 7.09
C GLU A 3 2.95 6.78 8.27
N SER A 4 3.01 7.52 9.39
CA SER A 4 3.70 7.08 10.59
C SER A 4 2.90 5.96 11.26
N LYS A 5 3.59 5.00 11.86
CA LYS A 5 2.97 3.84 12.54
C LYS A 5 1.96 4.28 13.60
N LYS A 6 2.23 5.39 14.32
CA LYS A 6 1.35 5.95 15.34
C LYS A 6 -0.01 6.36 14.74
N TYR A 7 -0.01 7.15 13.66
CA TYR A 7 -1.26 7.61 13.03
C TYR A 7 -2.04 6.47 12.38
N VAL A 8 -1.33 5.55 11.71
CA VAL A 8 -1.97 4.38 11.10
C VAL A 8 -2.64 3.51 12.17
N LYS A 9 -1.94 3.23 13.28
CA LYS A 9 -2.51 2.43 14.38
C LYS A 9 -3.77 3.06 14.96
N THR A 10 -3.74 4.35 15.29
CA THR A 10 -4.92 5.05 15.85
C THR A 10 -6.10 5.01 14.88
N PHE A 11 -5.85 5.17 13.58
CA PHE A 11 -6.88 5.07 12.56
C PHE A 11 -7.49 3.65 12.48
N LEU A 12 -6.66 2.61 12.46
CA LEU A 12 -7.12 1.22 12.42
C LEU A 12 -7.91 0.83 13.68
N GLN A 13 -7.50 1.33 14.85
CA GLN A 13 -8.25 1.12 16.10
C GLN A 13 -9.65 1.75 16.04
N ALA A 14 -9.77 2.96 15.47
CA ALA A 14 -11.07 3.60 15.28
C ALA A 14 -11.97 2.80 14.33
N LEU A 15 -11.40 2.26 13.24
CA LEU A 15 -12.15 1.37 12.33
C LEU A 15 -12.61 0.09 13.04
N ASN A 16 -11.75 -0.53 13.86
CA ASN A 16 -12.11 -1.72 14.61
C ASN A 16 -13.27 -1.45 15.59
N SER A 17 -13.25 -0.31 16.28
CA SER A 17 -14.33 0.07 17.19
C SER A 17 -15.67 0.31 16.47
N LEU A 18 -15.63 0.78 15.21
CA LEU A 18 -16.83 1.10 14.43
C LEU A 18 -17.41 -0.10 13.68
N TYR A 19 -16.54 -0.97 13.16
CA TYR A 19 -16.91 -2.01 12.19
C TYR A 19 -16.49 -3.43 12.61
N GLY A 20 -15.74 -3.57 13.71
CA GLY A 20 -15.19 -4.84 14.17
C GLY A 20 -13.95 -5.29 13.41
N THR A 21 -13.53 -6.51 13.72
CA THR A 21 -12.31 -7.12 13.19
C THR A 21 -12.55 -7.67 11.77
N PRO A 22 -11.79 -7.24 10.75
CA PRO A 22 -11.92 -7.75 9.39
C PRO A 22 -11.40 -9.19 9.29
N ILE A 23 -11.85 -9.95 8.29
CA ILE A 23 -11.30 -11.28 7.98
C ILE A 23 -9.90 -11.13 7.34
N VAL A 24 -9.75 -10.14 6.45
CA VAL A 24 -8.50 -9.81 5.76
C VAL A 24 -8.32 -8.29 5.67
N VAL A 25 -7.08 -7.82 5.83
CA VAL A 25 -6.68 -6.44 5.58
C VAL A 25 -5.89 -6.38 4.27
N VAL A 26 -6.38 -5.60 3.31
CA VAL A 26 -5.65 -5.33 2.05
C VAL A 26 -4.80 -4.08 2.24
N ILE A 27 -3.47 -4.23 2.13
CA ILE A 27 -2.50 -3.18 2.41
C ILE A 27 -1.63 -2.87 1.19
N ASP A 28 -1.10 -1.66 1.10
CA ASP A 28 0.04 -1.39 0.21
C ASP A 28 1.30 -2.13 0.73
N VAL A 29 2.39 -2.13 -0.04
CA VAL A 29 3.69 -2.76 0.27
C VAL A 29 4.47 -1.99 1.35
N SER A 30 3.77 -1.43 2.34
CA SER A 30 4.33 -0.62 3.42
C SER A 30 4.52 -1.45 4.68
N LYS A 31 5.78 -1.62 5.10
CA LYS A 31 6.12 -2.32 6.35
C LYS A 31 5.45 -1.68 7.57
N ARG A 32 5.32 -0.35 7.59
CA ARG A 32 4.69 0.37 8.71
C ARG A 32 3.20 0.08 8.82
N ILE A 33 2.48 0.01 7.69
CA ILE A 33 1.06 -0.35 7.67
C ILE A 33 0.90 -1.80 8.09
N ARG A 34 1.72 -2.72 7.56
CA ARG A 34 1.72 -4.13 7.93
C ARG A 34 1.86 -4.33 9.44
N ASP A 35 2.89 -3.71 10.04
CA ASP A 35 3.16 -3.87 11.47
C ASP A 35 2.04 -3.26 12.32
N ALA A 36 1.43 -2.14 11.89
CA ALA A 36 0.26 -1.57 12.57
C ALA A 36 -0.99 -2.47 12.44
N ALA A 37 -1.22 -3.06 11.27
CA ALA A 37 -2.33 -3.99 11.04
C ALA A 37 -2.17 -5.26 11.88
N THR A 38 -0.96 -5.82 11.99
CA THR A 38 -0.67 -6.97 12.87
C THR A 38 -0.97 -6.66 14.33
N GLU A 39 -0.63 -5.46 14.80
CA GLU A 39 -0.89 -5.06 16.18
C GLU A 39 -2.38 -4.86 16.49
N VAL A 40 -3.16 -4.32 15.53
CA VAL A 40 -4.58 -4.03 15.75
C VAL A 40 -5.46 -5.25 15.46
N PHE A 41 -5.05 -6.11 14.51
CA PHE A 41 -5.82 -7.25 14.02
C PHE A 41 -4.97 -8.54 14.01
N PRO A 42 -4.54 -9.07 15.16
CA PRO A 42 -3.56 -10.17 15.23
C PRO A 42 -4.02 -11.51 14.64
N GLY A 43 -5.32 -11.68 14.34
CA GLY A 43 -5.88 -12.88 13.71
C GLY A 43 -6.34 -12.68 12.26
N SER A 44 -6.27 -11.45 11.74
CA SER A 44 -6.73 -11.15 10.38
C SER A 44 -5.62 -11.41 9.37
N GLY A 45 -5.96 -12.06 8.25
CA GLY A 45 -5.03 -12.22 7.15
C GLY A 45 -4.61 -10.87 6.57
N GLN A 46 -3.40 -10.78 6.01
CA GLN A 46 -2.95 -9.58 5.33
C GLN A 46 -2.63 -9.89 3.87
N GLN A 47 -3.20 -9.12 2.95
CA GLN A 47 -3.01 -9.27 1.52
C GLN A 47 -2.39 -8.00 0.94
N ILE A 48 -1.40 -8.17 0.06
CA ILE A 48 -0.87 -7.04 -0.70
C ILE A 48 -1.89 -6.61 -1.75
N CYS A 49 -2.14 -5.31 -1.85
CA CYS A 49 -2.98 -4.72 -2.87
C CYS A 49 -2.39 -4.98 -4.27
N HIS A 50 -3.07 -5.82 -5.07
CA HIS A 50 -2.61 -6.19 -6.41
C HIS A 50 -2.46 -4.98 -7.33
N TYR A 51 -3.36 -3.99 -7.23
CA TYR A 51 -3.27 -2.77 -8.01
C TYR A 51 -1.96 -2.01 -7.74
N HIS A 52 -1.65 -1.74 -6.47
CA HIS A 52 -0.41 -1.04 -6.11
C HIS A 52 0.83 -1.85 -6.47
N PHE A 53 0.80 -3.17 -6.27
CA PHE A 53 1.88 -4.05 -6.66
C PHE A 53 2.18 -3.97 -8.17
N VAL A 54 1.17 -4.21 -9.03
CA VAL A 54 1.35 -4.20 -10.49
C VAL A 54 1.73 -2.81 -10.99
N LYS A 55 1.13 -1.73 -10.44
CA LYS A 55 1.49 -0.35 -10.77
C LYS A 55 2.94 -0.04 -10.44
N ASN A 56 3.42 -0.41 -9.25
CA ASN A 56 4.79 -0.16 -8.82
C ASN A 56 5.78 -1.01 -9.62
N LEU A 57 5.46 -2.28 -9.86
CA LEU A 57 6.25 -3.16 -10.72
C LEU A 57 6.37 -2.58 -12.14
N GLY A 58 5.26 -2.14 -12.72
CA GLY A 58 5.24 -1.49 -14.03
C GLY A 58 6.14 -0.26 -14.08
N LYS A 59 6.09 0.60 -13.06
CA LYS A 59 7.01 1.74 -12.95
C LYS A 59 8.47 1.32 -12.91
N VAL A 60 8.81 0.25 -12.18
CA VAL A 60 10.19 -0.26 -12.09
C VAL A 60 10.64 -0.84 -13.44
N VAL A 61 9.84 -1.73 -14.02
CA VAL A 61 10.18 -2.45 -15.26
C VAL A 61 10.23 -1.52 -16.48
N PHE A 62 9.31 -0.56 -16.56
CA PHE A 62 9.16 0.28 -17.74
C PHE A 62 9.81 1.66 -17.61
N LYS A 63 10.45 2.00 -16.48
CA LYS A 63 11.01 3.34 -16.23
C LYS A 63 11.83 3.87 -17.42
N GLU A 64 12.87 3.13 -17.80
CA GLU A 64 13.81 3.55 -18.83
C GLU A 64 13.20 3.45 -20.23
N ARG A 65 12.41 2.40 -20.50
CA ARG A 65 11.72 2.21 -21.78
C ARG A 65 10.70 3.32 -22.05
N TYR A 66 9.94 3.70 -21.04
CA TYR A 66 8.98 4.79 -21.11
C TYR A 66 9.69 6.14 -21.29
N ALA A 67 10.81 6.37 -20.59
CA ALA A 67 11.60 7.58 -20.76
C ALA A 67 12.15 7.71 -22.19
N ALA A 68 12.70 6.62 -22.75
CA ALA A 68 13.18 6.57 -24.13
C ALA A 68 12.04 6.79 -25.14
N PHE A 69 10.91 6.09 -24.98
CA PHE A 69 9.73 6.27 -25.81
C PHE A 69 9.22 7.71 -25.80
N ARG A 70 9.13 8.32 -24.61
CA ARG A 70 8.64 9.71 -24.45
C ARG A 70 9.52 10.73 -25.18
N LYS A 71 10.86 10.57 -25.12
CA LYS A 71 11.79 11.44 -25.89
C LYS A 71 11.53 11.35 -27.39
N ASN A 72 11.35 10.12 -27.90
CA ASN A 72 11.14 9.88 -29.32
C ASN A 72 9.78 10.37 -29.84
N VAL A 73 8.73 10.35 -29.01
CA VAL A 73 7.36 10.74 -29.44
C VAL A 73 7.06 12.21 -29.20
N VAL A 74 7.57 12.80 -28.12
CA VAL A 74 7.18 14.15 -27.68
C VAL A 74 8.16 15.24 -28.17
N GLY A 75 9.30 14.86 -28.79
CA GLY A 75 10.21 15.82 -29.41
C GLY A 75 10.90 16.77 -28.41
N MET A 76 11.29 16.25 -27.24
CA MET A 76 12.23 16.91 -26.32
C MET A 76 13.44 16.00 -26.09
#